data_AF-A0A4Y9ZUZ8-F1
#
_entry.id   AF-A0A4Y9ZUZ8-F1
#
_cell.length_a   1.000
_cell.length_b   1.000
_cell.length_c   1.000
_cell.angle_alpha   90.00
_cell.angle_beta   90.00
_cell.angle_gamma   90.00
#
_symmetry.space_group_name_H-M   'P 1'
#
loop_
_entity.id
_entity.type
_entity.pdbx_description
1 polymer ?
#
loop_
_entity_poly.entity_id
_entity_poly.type
_entity_poly.pdbx_seq_one_letter_code
_entity_poly.pdbx_strand_id
1 'polypeptide(L)'
;MTTHFPHSTECGYGNWVPVTHPEGGLYFYDAERHIFTDTYVYDSFLAEEAEQFIAHLDEMLKSQSKPLPPNYELVLEIRPWETGDMFWGYYYIDHDTRNQFWLEDFDCVYLTRELSALLTHPFQSMQWRINIVLSTVKDPLVLDLVNFQ
;
A
#
# COMPACT_ATOMS: atom_id res chain seq x y z
N MET A 1 -3.75 23.18 11.91
CA MET A 1 -3.42 22.46 10.67
C MET A 1 -2.20 23.12 10.08
N THR A 2 -1.09 22.40 9.96
CA THR A 2 0.16 22.87 9.34
C THR A 2 0.16 22.43 7.88
N THR A 3 -0.14 23.35 6.97
CA THR A 3 -0.05 23.15 5.51
C THR A 3 1.35 23.46 4.96
N HIS A 4 2.30 23.72 5.87
CA HIS A 4 3.67 24.09 5.53
C HIS A 4 4.60 22.97 5.96
N PHE A 5 4.79 21.99 5.09
CA PHE A 5 5.87 21.03 5.28
C PHE A 5 7.19 21.73 4.89
N PRO A 6 8.29 21.49 5.61
CA PRO A 6 9.58 22.09 5.29
C PRO A 6 10.17 21.42 4.04
N HIS A 7 9.66 21.73 2.86
CA HIS A 7 10.29 21.34 1.61
C HIS A 7 11.49 22.26 1.36
N SER A 8 12.66 21.68 1.08
CA SER A 8 13.78 22.44 0.53
C SER A 8 13.33 23.10 -0.79
N THR A 9 13.56 24.40 -0.94
CA THR A 9 13.35 25.15 -2.19
C THR A 9 14.24 24.67 -3.35
N GLU A 10 15.10 23.69 -3.11
CA GLU A 10 15.85 22.97 -4.12
C GLU A 10 15.03 21.73 -4.52
N CYS A 11 14.55 21.74 -5.76
CA CYS A 11 13.69 20.73 -6.36
C CYS A 11 14.25 19.31 -6.19
N GLY A 12 13.49 18.47 -5.47
CA GLY A 12 13.58 17.00 -5.51
C GLY A 12 14.76 16.38 -4.75
N TYR A 13 14.49 15.25 -4.10
CA TYR A 13 15.55 14.33 -3.68
C TYR A 13 15.68 13.26 -4.79
N GLY A 14 16.69 13.40 -5.65
CA GLY A 14 16.80 12.55 -6.84
C GLY A 14 15.58 12.70 -7.77
N ASN A 15 14.92 11.59 -8.09
CA ASN A 15 13.73 11.55 -8.96
C ASN A 15 12.41 11.81 -8.22
N TRP A 16 12.44 11.93 -6.89
CA TRP A 16 11.24 12.12 -6.08
C TRP A 16 10.73 13.55 -6.17
N VAL A 17 9.49 13.70 -6.64
CA VAL A 17 8.77 14.97 -6.71
C VAL A 17 7.78 15.06 -5.55
N PRO A 18 7.82 16.11 -4.72
CA PRO A 18 6.81 16.31 -3.69
C PRO A 18 5.48 16.72 -4.33
N VAL A 19 4.40 16.10 -3.88
CA VAL A 19 3.04 16.37 -4.34
C VAL A 19 2.11 16.49 -3.14
N THR A 20 1.11 17.36 -3.25
CA THR A 20 0.10 17.55 -2.20
C THR A 20 -1.20 16.89 -2.63
N HIS A 21 -1.67 15.95 -1.82
CA HIS A 21 -3.00 15.36 -1.94
C HIS A 21 -4.06 16.47 -1.82
N PRO A 22 -5.23 16.38 -2.49
CA PRO A 22 -6.30 17.37 -2.34
C PRO A 22 -6.73 17.62 -0.88
N GLU A 23 -6.52 16.65 -0.01
CA GLU A 23 -6.80 16.75 1.44
C GLU A 23 -5.65 17.38 2.26
N GLY A 24 -4.56 17.79 1.60
CA GLY A 24 -3.42 18.49 2.20
C GLY A 24 -2.27 17.59 2.67
N GLY A 25 -2.34 16.28 2.46
CA GLY A 25 -1.26 15.34 2.76
C GLY A 25 -0.09 15.47 1.78
N LEU A 26 1.14 15.44 2.28
CA LEU A 26 2.34 15.37 1.45
C LEU A 26 2.61 13.92 1.05
N TYR A 27 2.89 13.70 -0.22
CA TYR A 27 3.45 12.45 -0.73
C TYR A 27 4.52 12.76 -1.76
N PHE A 28 5.28 11.74 -2.14
CA PHE A 28 6.35 11.82 -3.11
C PHE A 28 6.06 10.87 -4.26
N TYR A 29 6.36 11.33 -5.47
CA TYR A 29 6.14 10.58 -6.70
C TYR A 29 7.42 10.51 -7.53
N ASP A 30 7.80 9.30 -7.91
CA ASP A 30 8.82 9.04 -8.92
C ASP A 30 8.13 8.65 -10.24
N ALA A 31 8.18 9.57 -11.20
CA ALA A 31 7.52 9.40 -12.49
C ALA A 31 8.21 8.41 -13.43
N GLU A 32 9.51 8.15 -13.24
CA GLU A 32 10.28 7.21 -14.07
C GLU A 32 9.95 5.77 -13.67
N ARG A 33 9.81 5.52 -12.37
CA ARG A 33 9.55 4.19 -11.81
C ARG A 33 8.06 3.92 -11.52
N HIS A 34 7.20 4.95 -11.64
CA HIS A 34 5.78 4.90 -11.30
C HIS A 34 5.53 4.54 -9.83
N ILE A 35 6.26 5.21 -8.91
CA ILE A 35 6.22 4.90 -7.47
C ILE A 35 5.71 6.08 -6.65
N PHE A 36 4.79 5.80 -5.72
CA PHE A 36 4.29 6.73 -4.72
C PHE A 36 4.77 6.32 -3.33
N THR A 37 5.02 7.31 -2.49
CA THR A 37 5.16 7.07 -1.05
C THR A 37 4.74 8.29 -0.24
N ASP A 38 4.14 8.08 0.91
CA ASP A 38 3.93 9.12 1.94
C ASP A 38 5.15 9.25 2.87
N THR A 39 6.16 8.39 2.71
CA THR A 39 7.43 8.43 3.42
C THR A 39 8.16 9.73 3.13
N TYR A 40 8.69 10.37 4.18
CA TYR A 40 9.38 11.64 4.03
C TYR A 40 10.80 11.46 3.46
N VAL A 41 10.91 11.40 2.12
CA VAL A 41 12.18 11.11 1.40
C VAL A 41 13.26 12.18 1.51
N TYR A 42 12.98 13.32 2.15
CA TYR A 42 14.03 14.28 2.51
C TYR A 42 14.81 13.87 3.76
N ASP A 43 14.28 12.93 4.54
CA ASP A 43 15.05 12.23 5.56
C ASP A 43 15.91 11.17 4.86
N SER A 44 17.24 11.31 4.96
CA SER A 44 18.17 10.44 4.25
C SER A 44 18.07 8.98 4.66
N PHE A 45 17.73 8.70 5.93
CA PHE A 45 17.57 7.34 6.42
C PHE A 45 16.31 6.71 5.81
N LEU A 46 15.18 7.42 5.83
CA LEU A 46 13.94 6.92 5.21
C LEU A 46 14.05 6.79 3.68
N ALA A 47 14.80 7.68 3.03
CA ALA A 47 15.06 7.58 1.61
C ALA A 47 15.91 6.35 1.27
N GLU A 48 16.93 6.04 2.07
CA GLU A 48 17.74 4.83 1.90
C GLU A 48 16.89 3.57 2.11
N GLU A 49 16.06 3.53 3.14
CA GLU A 49 15.09 2.44 3.38
C GLU A 49 14.15 2.25 2.18
N ALA A 50 13.66 3.33 1.57
CA ALA A 50 12.81 3.26 0.39
C ALA A 50 13.53 2.64 -0.81
N GLU A 51 14.76 3.08 -1.09
CA GLU A 51 15.54 2.53 -2.21
C GLU A 51 15.91 1.06 -1.98
N GLN A 52 16.24 0.66 -0.74
CA GLN A 52 16.47 -0.75 -0.38
C GLN A 52 15.21 -1.60 -0.60
N PHE A 53 14.05 -1.09 -0.20
CA PHE A 53 12.80 -1.80 -0.36
C PHE A 53 12.40 -1.94 -1.84
N ILE A 54 12.59 -0.90 -2.64
CA ILE A 54 12.37 -0.95 -4.10
C ILE A 54 13.25 -2.01 -4.74
N ALA A 55 14.53 -2.06 -4.39
CA ALA A 55 15.45 -3.07 -4.90
C ALA A 55 15.00 -4.49 -4.51
N HIS A 56 14.50 -4.67 -3.29
CA HIS A 56 13.95 -5.95 -2.84
C HIS A 56 12.73 -6.39 -3.68
N LEU A 57 11.78 -5.49 -3.94
CA LEU A 57 10.61 -5.78 -4.77
C LEU A 57 10.99 -6.12 -6.22
N ASP A 58 11.99 -5.44 -6.78
CA ASP A 58 12.53 -5.75 -8.11
C ASP A 58 13.13 -7.16 -8.19
N GLU A 59 13.86 -7.58 -7.14
CA GLU A 59 14.39 -8.94 -7.03
C GLU A 59 13.26 -9.98 -6.92
N MET A 60 12.24 -9.69 -6.10
CA MET A 60 11.06 -10.56 -5.99
C MET A 60 10.35 -10.71 -7.34
N LEU A 61 10.12 -9.62 -8.06
CA LEU A 61 9.47 -9.65 -9.37
C LEU A 61 10.26 -10.49 -10.39
N LYS A 62 11.59 -10.30 -10.43
CA LYS A 62 12.49 -11.11 -11.28
C LYS A 62 12.41 -12.60 -10.94
N SER A 63 12.33 -12.93 -9.65
CA SER A 63 12.29 -14.33 -9.19
C SER A 63 10.98 -15.04 -9.55
N GLN A 64 9.84 -14.32 -9.53
CA GLN A 64 8.52 -14.91 -9.75
C GLN A 64 8.15 -15.05 -11.24
N SER A 65 8.89 -14.38 -12.15
CA SER A 65 8.59 -14.35 -13.59
C SER A 65 7.14 -13.94 -13.93
N LYS A 66 6.47 -13.22 -13.03
CA LYS A 66 5.14 -12.65 -13.26
C LYS A 66 5.30 -11.29 -13.95
N PRO A 67 4.70 -11.08 -15.14
CA PRO A 67 4.70 -9.76 -15.74
C PRO A 67 3.80 -8.81 -14.93
N LEU A 68 4.25 -7.57 -14.74
CA LEU A 68 3.39 -6.51 -14.24
C LEU A 68 2.37 -6.11 -15.33
N PRO A 69 1.19 -5.58 -14.94
CA PRO A 69 0.26 -4.96 -15.87
C PRO A 69 0.96 -3.85 -16.69
N PRO A 70 0.45 -3.47 -17.87
CA PRO A 70 1.06 -2.42 -18.68
C PRO A 70 0.89 -1.01 -18.07
N ASN A 71 -0.16 -0.80 -17.29
CA ASN A 71 -0.49 0.48 -16.67
C ASN A 71 -0.61 0.29 -15.15
N TYR A 72 0.54 0.30 -14.48
CA TYR A 72 0.62 0.08 -13.06
C TYR A 72 1.31 1.23 -12.32
N GLU A 73 1.00 1.35 -11.04
CA GLU A 73 1.74 2.17 -10.09
C GLU A 73 2.05 1.35 -8.84
N LEU A 74 3.19 1.61 -8.21
CA LEU A 74 3.60 1.01 -6.95
C LEU A 74 3.43 2.04 -5.83
N VAL A 75 2.81 1.64 -4.73
CA VAL A 75 2.72 2.45 -3.51
C VAL A 75 3.56 1.80 -2.42
N LEU A 76 4.40 2.61 -1.76
CA LEU A 76 5.25 2.20 -0.64
C LEU A 76 4.80 2.91 0.64
N GLU A 77 4.69 2.14 1.71
CA GLU A 77 4.44 2.58 3.08
C GLU A 77 5.63 2.15 3.94
N ILE A 78 6.44 3.13 4.37
CA ILE A 78 7.63 2.86 5.18
C ILE A 78 7.48 3.62 6.48
N ARG A 79 7.56 2.88 7.60
CA ARG A 79 7.47 3.49 8.93
C ARG A 79 8.23 2.66 9.95
N PRO A 80 8.68 3.25 11.06
CA PRO A 80 9.17 2.48 12.19
C PRO A 80 8.07 1.57 12.75
N TRP A 81 8.44 0.33 13.10
CA TRP A 81 7.63 -0.59 13.88
C TRP A 81 7.86 -0.37 15.39
N GLU A 82 6.96 -0.89 16.22
CA GLU A 82 7.07 -0.75 17.68
C GLU A 82 8.33 -1.41 18.28
N THR A 83 8.91 -2.38 17.57
CA THR A 83 10.13 -3.09 17.99
C THR A 83 11.42 -2.34 17.66
N GLY A 84 11.33 -1.24 16.91
CA GLY A 84 12.48 -0.50 16.39
C GLY A 84 12.97 -0.96 15.01
N ASP A 85 12.38 -2.04 14.47
CA ASP A 85 12.59 -2.44 13.07
C ASP A 85 11.80 -1.54 12.12
N MET A 86 12.14 -1.53 10.83
CA MET A 86 11.36 -0.83 9.81
C MET A 86 10.25 -1.73 9.26
N PHE A 87 9.06 -1.17 9.14
CA PHE A 87 7.94 -1.77 8.43
C PHE A 87 8.01 -1.38 6.96
N TRP A 88 7.96 -2.40 6.10
CA TRP A 88 7.91 -2.28 4.65
C TRP A 88 6.55 -2.79 4.16
N GLY A 89 5.63 -1.86 3.91
CA GLY A 89 4.33 -2.13 3.30
C GLY A 89 4.32 -1.66 1.85
N TYR A 90 3.68 -2.42 0.97
CA TYR A 90 3.52 -2.03 -0.43
C TYR A 90 2.19 -2.51 -0.98
N TYR A 91 1.80 -1.97 -2.13
CA TYR A 91 0.85 -2.60 -3.05
C TYR A 91 1.03 -2.01 -4.45
N TYR A 92 0.73 -2.82 -5.46
CA TYR A 92 0.62 -2.37 -6.85
C TYR A 92 -0.83 -2.00 -7.15
N ILE A 93 -1.04 -1.02 -8.02
CA ILE A 93 -2.33 -0.63 -8.58
C ILE A 93 -2.29 -0.93 -10.07
N ASP A 94 -3.24 -1.73 -10.56
CA ASP A 94 -3.55 -1.86 -11.98
C ASP A 94 -4.65 -0.85 -12.33
N HIS A 95 -4.32 0.17 -13.11
CA HIS A 95 -5.26 1.22 -13.48
C HIS A 95 -6.30 0.78 -14.51
N ASP A 96 -5.99 -0.25 -15.30
CA ASP A 96 -6.90 -0.75 -16.33
C ASP A 96 -8.04 -1.55 -15.68
N THR A 97 -7.71 -2.34 -14.65
CA THR A 97 -8.71 -3.12 -13.89
C THR A 97 -9.19 -2.44 -12.61
N ARG A 98 -8.55 -1.33 -12.20
CA ARG A 98 -8.77 -0.59 -10.95
C ARG A 98 -8.65 -1.46 -9.70
N ASN A 99 -7.71 -2.41 -9.74
CA ASN A 99 -7.46 -3.33 -8.66
C ASN A 99 -6.10 -3.06 -8.04
N GLN A 100 -5.98 -3.30 -6.74
CA GLN A 100 -4.69 -3.38 -6.07
C GLN A 100 -4.28 -4.84 -5.84
N PHE A 101 -2.98 -5.12 -5.88
CA PHE A 101 -2.43 -6.46 -5.68
C PHE A 101 -1.03 -6.42 -5.05
N TRP A 102 -0.59 -7.57 -4.54
CA TRP A 102 0.74 -7.80 -3.98
C TRP A 102 1.49 -8.84 -4.82
N LEU A 103 2.82 -8.85 -4.76
CA LEU A 103 3.60 -9.90 -5.44
C LEU A 103 3.47 -11.24 -4.71
N GLU A 104 3.29 -11.18 -3.40
CA GLU A 104 3.11 -12.34 -2.53
C GLU A 104 1.66 -12.79 -2.49
N ASP A 105 1.47 -14.09 -2.28
CA ASP A 105 0.15 -14.64 -2.02
C ASP A 105 -0.33 -14.15 -0.65
N PHE A 106 -1.52 -13.56 -0.64
CA PHE A 106 -2.12 -13.04 0.58
C PHE A 106 -2.65 -14.21 1.42
N ASP A 107 -2.06 -14.45 2.60
CA ASP A 107 -2.56 -15.46 3.54
C ASP A 107 -3.79 -14.93 4.29
N CYS A 108 -4.98 -15.29 3.79
CA CYS A 108 -6.28 -14.94 4.37
C CYS A 108 -6.50 -15.51 5.79
N VAL A 109 -5.68 -16.45 6.28
CA VAL A 109 -5.86 -17.08 7.59
C VAL A 109 -5.78 -16.07 8.74
N TYR A 110 -5.07 -14.95 8.54
CA TYR A 110 -4.99 -13.91 9.57
C TYR A 110 -6.28 -13.07 9.68
N LEU A 111 -6.99 -12.85 8.56
CA LEU A 111 -8.25 -12.10 8.55
C LEU A 111 -9.40 -12.89 9.16
N THR A 112 -9.41 -14.22 9.01
CA THR A 112 -10.50 -15.07 9.52
C THR A 112 -10.52 -15.15 11.05
N ARG A 113 -9.39 -14.90 11.73
CA ARG A 113 -9.33 -14.92 13.20
C ARG A 113 -10.06 -13.74 13.84
N GLU A 114 -9.89 -12.54 13.28
CA GLU A 114 -10.54 -11.30 13.75
C GLU A 114 -12.01 -11.18 13.31
N LEU A 115 -12.37 -11.74 12.15
CA LEU A 115 -13.75 -11.72 11.66
C LEU A 115 -14.70 -12.61 12.47
N SER A 116 -14.19 -13.57 13.25
CA SER A 116 -15.02 -14.33 14.20
C SER A 116 -15.56 -13.45 15.35
N ALA A 117 -14.87 -12.36 15.70
CA ALA A 117 -15.22 -11.49 16.82
C ALA A 117 -16.08 -10.28 16.41
N LEU A 118 -16.15 -9.95 15.12
CA LEU A 118 -16.81 -8.73 14.60
C LEU A 118 -18.28 -8.90 14.21
N LEU A 119 -18.88 -10.10 14.34
CA LEU A 119 -20.30 -10.30 14.03
C LEU A 119 -21.27 -9.67 15.06
N THR A 120 -20.78 -8.92 16.06
CA THR A 120 -21.62 -8.45 17.18
C THR A 120 -21.79 -6.94 17.33
N HIS A 121 -21.12 -6.05 16.58
CA HIS A 121 -21.35 -4.59 16.72
C HIS A 121 -21.19 -3.77 15.43
N PRO A 122 -22.06 -2.75 15.19
CA PRO A 122 -22.00 -1.92 14.00
C PRO A 122 -21.02 -0.75 14.18
N PHE A 123 -19.84 -0.82 13.57
CA PHE A 123 -18.86 0.27 13.54
C PHE A 123 -18.74 0.85 12.12
N GLN A 124 -19.19 2.09 11.94
CA GLN A 124 -19.22 2.84 10.67
C GLN A 124 -17.92 3.60 10.34
N SER A 125 -16.77 3.26 10.93
CA SER A 125 -15.51 3.99 10.67
C SER A 125 -14.45 3.20 9.90
N MET A 126 -14.81 2.09 9.25
CA MET A 126 -13.89 1.18 8.55
C MET A 126 -14.14 1.11 7.03
N GLN A 127 -14.70 2.16 6.43
CA GLN A 127 -15.16 2.12 5.03
C GLN A 127 -14.04 2.04 3.97
N TRP A 128 -12.78 2.34 4.32
CA TRP A 128 -11.65 2.27 3.37
C TRP A 128 -10.74 1.04 3.52
N ARG A 129 -10.88 0.25 4.60
CA ARG A 129 -10.05 -0.96 4.83
C ARG A 129 -10.70 -2.29 4.40
N ILE A 130 -12.00 -2.29 4.06
CA ILE A 130 -12.75 -3.54 3.82
C ILE A 130 -13.11 -3.77 2.35
N ASN A 131 -13.19 -2.73 1.51
CA ASN A 131 -13.73 -2.87 0.14
C ASN A 131 -12.89 -3.71 -0.84
N ILE A 132 -11.68 -4.13 -0.47
CA ILE A 132 -10.76 -4.82 -1.39
C ILE A 132 -10.70 -6.33 -1.13
N VAL A 133 -11.06 -6.78 0.07
CA VAL A 133 -11.08 -8.22 0.40
C VAL A 133 -12.33 -8.89 -0.19
N LEU A 134 -13.46 -8.19 -0.28
CA LEU A 134 -14.73 -8.79 -0.68
C LEU A 134 -14.89 -9.02 -2.19
N SER A 135 -14.11 -8.35 -3.05
CA SER A 135 -14.24 -8.53 -4.52
C SER A 135 -13.54 -9.80 -5.04
N THR A 136 -12.71 -10.46 -4.24
CA THR A 136 -11.81 -11.52 -4.71
C THR A 136 -12.18 -12.91 -4.19
N VAL A 137 -13.11 -13.02 -3.24
CA VAL A 137 -13.57 -14.32 -2.71
C VAL A 137 -14.65 -14.91 -3.62
N LYS A 138 -14.23 -15.64 -4.66
CA LYS A 138 -15.09 -16.62 -5.35
C LYS A 138 -14.94 -18.00 -4.69
N ASP A 139 -15.13 -18.07 -3.38
CA ASP A 139 -15.12 -19.34 -2.66
C ASP A 139 -16.57 -19.80 -2.39
N PRO A 140 -17.03 -20.93 -2.95
CA PRO A 140 -18.40 -21.41 -2.80
C PRO A 140 -18.82 -21.69 -1.35
N LEU A 141 -17.87 -21.83 -0.42
CA LEU A 141 -18.14 -22.15 0.99
C LEU A 141 -18.58 -20.93 1.83
N VAL A 142 -18.43 -19.70 1.33
CA VAL A 142 -18.83 -18.47 2.05
C VAL A 142 -20.30 -18.10 1.80
N LEU A 143 -20.91 -18.61 0.71
CA LEU A 143 -22.28 -18.30 0.32
C LEU A 143 -23.35 -18.92 1.24
N ASP A 144 -23.04 -19.97 1.99
CA ASP A 144 -24.01 -20.65 2.85
C ASP A 144 -24.23 -19.95 4.21
N LEU A 145 -23.36 -19.01 4.60
CA LEU A 145 -23.50 -18.26 5.85
C LEU A 145 -24.34 -16.97 5.73
N VAL A 146 -24.76 -16.61 4.51
CA VAL A 146 -25.51 -15.36 4.25
C VAL A 146 -27.03 -15.59 4.06
N ASN A 147 -27.50 -16.84 4.10
CA ASN A 147 -28.91 -17.18 3.82
C ASN A 147 -29.67 -17.86 4.97
N PHE A 148 -29.54 -17.38 6.20
CA PHE A 148 -30.52 -17.68 7.24
C PHE A 148 -30.98 -16.42 7.98
N GLN A 149 -32.17 -15.97 7.54
CA GLN A 149 -33.19 -15.11 8.16
C GLN A 149 -32.80 -13.78 8.81
#